data_AF-A0A7R9VFN1-F1
#
_entry.id   AF-A0A7R9VFN1-F1
#
_cell.length_a   1.000
_cell.length_b   1.000
_cell.length_c   1.000
_cell.angle_alpha   90.00
_cell.angle_beta   90.00
_cell.angle_gamma   90.00
#
_symmetry.space_group_name_H-M   'P 1'
#
loop_
_entity.id
_entity.type
_entity.pdbx_description
1 polymer ?
#
loop_
_entity_poly.entity_id
_entity_poly.type
_entity_poly.pdbx_seq_one_letter_code
_entity_poly.pdbx_strand_id
1 'polypeptide(L)'
;APAPLAEFRATRFSQLLEVHPTSLDLKASLGDVVATYTRLPEEGSHRTICALRPGSDASLIELTFKMHGKDSKDHPPTRIPRGLSYMSVAARLAGVRLVFLQRFVDELSQWIGGLFAMSPPPLALPAWAQPAPSPNADGSQASGSHRHPHPQPQQSPAYITPTGQVIGPDGQACMLLLLDVDLVAPLIVVPEHSSGLAALELDLGALRVRNNI
;
A
#
# COMPACT_ATOMS: atom_id res chain seq x y z
N ALA A 1 2.46 -34.18 -6.30
CA ALA A 1 3.16 -32.92 -5.98
C ALA A 1 3.18 -32.73 -4.47
N PRO A 2 4.24 -32.17 -3.86
CA PRO A 2 4.20 -31.82 -2.44
C PRO A 2 3.07 -30.80 -2.19
N ALA A 3 2.40 -30.87 -1.04
CA ALA A 3 1.37 -29.92 -0.67
C ALA A 3 1.96 -28.49 -0.60
N PRO A 4 1.23 -27.45 -1.06
CA PRO A 4 1.68 -26.06 -0.95
C PRO A 4 1.92 -25.71 0.51
N LEU A 5 2.82 -24.77 0.83
CA LEU A 5 3.13 -24.37 2.22
C LEU A 5 1.98 -23.60 2.88
N ALA A 6 1.29 -22.79 2.08
CA ALA A 6 0.15 -21.98 2.50
C ALA A 6 -0.85 -21.87 1.36
N GLU A 7 -2.12 -21.65 1.70
CA GLU A 7 -3.18 -21.33 0.75
C GLU A 7 -3.73 -19.94 1.06
N PHE A 8 -3.92 -19.13 0.03
CA PHE A 8 -4.59 -17.84 0.11
C PHE A 8 -5.92 -17.92 -0.64
N ARG A 9 -6.99 -17.46 0.00
CA ARG A 9 -8.33 -17.41 -0.58
C ARG A 9 -8.92 -16.02 -0.36
N ALA A 10 -9.37 -15.42 -1.45
CA ALA A 10 -10.19 -14.21 -1.43
C ALA A 10 -11.57 -14.50 -2.03
N THR A 11 -12.62 -14.00 -1.41
CA THR A 11 -14.01 -14.15 -1.88
C THR A 11 -14.72 -12.81 -1.88
N ARG A 12 -15.87 -12.74 -2.57
CA ARG A 12 -16.70 -11.54 -2.68
C ARG A 12 -15.93 -10.32 -3.22
N PHE A 13 -15.06 -10.57 -4.20
CA PHE A 13 -14.40 -9.51 -4.95
C PHE A 13 -15.40 -8.85 -5.89
N SER A 14 -15.44 -7.52 -5.90
CA SER A 14 -16.26 -6.77 -6.84
C SER A 14 -15.52 -5.52 -7.33
N GLN A 15 -15.80 -5.17 -8.58
CA GLN A 15 -15.30 -3.96 -9.21
C GLN A 15 -16.38 -3.41 -10.12
N LEU A 16 -16.65 -2.12 -10.00
CA LEU A 16 -17.56 -1.36 -10.84
C LEU A 16 -16.81 -0.12 -11.33
N LEU A 17 -16.75 0.05 -12.64
CA LEU A 17 -16.18 1.21 -13.29
C LEU A 17 -17.24 1.84 -14.17
N GLU A 18 -17.65 3.06 -13.82
CA GLU A 18 -18.60 3.89 -14.57
C GLU A 18 -17.82 5.04 -15.21
N VAL A 19 -17.86 5.09 -16.54
CA VAL A 19 -17.14 6.11 -17.31
C VAL A 19 -18.16 6.97 -18.06
N HIS A 20 -18.03 8.28 -17.90
CA HIS A 20 -18.78 9.28 -18.63
C HIS A 20 -17.80 10.24 -19.33
N PRO A 21 -18.26 11.04 -20.31
CA PRO A 21 -17.38 11.95 -21.04
C PRO A 21 -16.58 12.92 -20.16
N THR A 22 -17.10 13.26 -18.96
CA THR A 22 -16.50 14.24 -18.04
C THR A 22 -16.37 13.75 -16.60
N SER A 23 -16.71 12.49 -16.32
CA SER A 23 -16.59 11.91 -14.97
C SER A 23 -16.22 10.43 -15.01
N LEU A 24 -15.61 9.98 -13.93
CA LEU A 24 -15.20 8.59 -13.73
C LEU A 24 -15.52 8.23 -12.29
N ASP A 25 -16.32 7.18 -12.11
CA ASP A 25 -16.64 6.60 -10.81
C ASP A 25 -16.11 5.16 -10.80
N LEU A 26 -15.24 4.87 -9.84
CA LEU A 26 -14.69 3.54 -9.60
C LEU A 26 -15.09 3.11 -8.19
N LYS A 27 -15.74 1.96 -8.07
CA LYS A 27 -15.96 1.28 -6.80
C LYS A 27 -15.30 -0.08 -6.86
N ALA A 28 -14.49 -0.41 -5.87
CA ALA A 28 -13.86 -1.70 -5.76
C ALA A 28 -13.98 -2.21 -4.32
N SER A 29 -14.16 -3.52 -4.18
CA SER A 29 -14.21 -4.20 -2.90
C SER A 29 -13.44 -5.51 -2.97
N LEU A 30 -12.55 -5.72 -2.00
CA LEU A 30 -11.97 -7.02 -1.70
C LEU A 30 -12.66 -7.52 -0.44
N GLY A 31 -13.54 -8.51 -0.58
CA GLY A 31 -14.39 -9.01 0.49
C GLY A 31 -13.63 -9.78 1.57
N ASP A 32 -13.93 -11.07 1.73
CA ASP A 32 -13.24 -11.88 2.72
C ASP A 32 -11.90 -12.35 2.20
N VAL A 33 -10.91 -12.33 3.06
CA VAL A 33 -9.60 -12.89 2.81
C VAL A 33 -9.24 -13.85 3.93
N VAL A 34 -8.74 -15.02 3.57
CA VAL A 34 -8.21 -16.02 4.49
C VAL A 34 -6.90 -16.56 3.92
N ALA A 35 -5.86 -16.60 4.75
CA ALA A 35 -4.64 -17.33 4.49
C ALA A 35 -4.49 -18.45 5.52
N THR A 36 -4.19 -19.66 5.07
CA THR A 36 -4.02 -20.84 5.92
C THR A 36 -2.67 -21.49 5.72
N TYR A 37 -2.13 -22.03 6.80
CA TYR A 37 -0.95 -22.87 6.81
C TYR A 37 -1.37 -24.32 6.66
N THR A 38 -1.09 -24.91 5.51
CA THR A 38 -1.63 -26.23 5.10
C THR A 38 -0.93 -27.40 5.78
N ARG A 39 0.26 -27.20 6.35
CA ARG A 39 1.03 -28.25 7.05
C ARG A 39 0.57 -28.51 8.48
N LEU A 40 -0.31 -27.66 9.03
CA LEU A 40 -0.97 -27.93 10.30
C LEU A 40 -2.26 -28.75 10.09
N PRO A 41 -2.66 -29.58 11.08
CA PRO A 41 -3.91 -30.32 11.04
C PRO A 41 -5.10 -29.39 10.82
N GLU A 42 -6.15 -29.90 10.17
CA GLU A 42 -7.32 -29.09 9.81
C GLU A 42 -8.04 -28.48 11.01
N GLU A 43 -8.05 -29.23 12.11
CA GLU A 43 -8.65 -28.88 13.41
C GLU A 43 -7.76 -27.94 14.26
N GLY A 44 -6.58 -27.55 13.76
CA GLY A 44 -5.63 -26.72 14.52
C GLY A 44 -6.08 -25.27 14.65
N SER A 45 -6.16 -24.76 15.88
CA SER A 45 -6.53 -23.37 16.20
C SER A 45 -5.66 -22.30 15.51
N HIS A 46 -4.42 -22.64 15.19
CA HIS A 46 -3.44 -21.74 14.56
C HIS A 46 -3.21 -22.01 13.07
N ARG A 47 -4.06 -22.82 12.44
CA ARG A 47 -3.98 -23.09 11.00
C ARG A 47 -4.22 -21.83 10.17
N THR A 48 -5.08 -20.92 10.62
CA THR A 48 -5.36 -19.66 9.93
C THR A 48 -4.28 -18.63 10.25
N ILE A 49 -3.43 -18.32 9.26
CA ILE A 49 -2.38 -17.28 9.34
C ILE A 49 -3.01 -15.89 9.34
N CYS A 50 -4.00 -15.68 8.47
CA CYS A 50 -4.65 -14.38 8.30
C CYS A 50 -6.13 -14.60 8.03
N ALA A 51 -6.97 -13.81 8.66
CA ALA A 51 -8.38 -13.67 8.29
C ALA A 51 -8.86 -12.27 8.67
N LEU A 52 -10.05 -11.87 8.23
CA LEU A 52 -10.70 -10.68 8.78
C LEU A 52 -10.77 -10.76 10.31
N ARG A 53 -10.64 -9.59 10.95
CA ARG A 53 -10.80 -9.47 12.40
C ARG A 53 -12.17 -10.03 12.82
N PRO A 54 -12.24 -10.86 13.88
CA PRO A 54 -13.52 -11.34 14.39
C PRO A 54 -14.47 -10.18 14.69
N GLY A 55 -15.73 -10.31 14.27
CA GLY A 55 -16.73 -9.25 14.40
C GLY A 55 -16.68 -8.16 13.31
N SER A 56 -15.80 -8.28 12.32
CA SER A 56 -15.86 -7.43 11.12
C SER A 56 -17.07 -7.81 10.28
N ASP A 57 -17.94 -6.84 10.02
CA ASP A 57 -19.06 -6.91 9.08
C ASP A 57 -18.70 -6.37 7.67
N ALA A 58 -17.49 -5.83 7.54
CA ALA A 58 -16.97 -5.16 6.36
C ALA A 58 -16.16 -6.07 5.43
N SER A 59 -16.00 -5.64 4.18
CA SER A 59 -14.96 -6.14 3.26
C SER A 59 -13.56 -5.74 3.74
N LEU A 60 -12.52 -6.54 3.42
CA LEU A 60 -11.13 -6.20 3.73
C LEU A 60 -10.71 -4.85 3.15
N ILE A 61 -11.09 -4.60 1.91
CA ILE A 61 -10.85 -3.33 1.23
C ILE A 61 -12.17 -2.87 0.64
N GLU A 62 -12.51 -1.62 0.88
CA GLU A 62 -13.55 -0.89 0.16
C GLU A 62 -12.92 0.40 -0.37
N LEU A 63 -13.02 0.63 -1.68
CA LEU A 63 -12.46 1.78 -2.35
C LEU A 63 -13.55 2.42 -3.20
N THR A 64 -13.73 3.72 -3.05
CA THR A 64 -14.53 4.55 -3.94
C THR A 64 -13.66 5.70 -4.42
N PHE A 65 -13.49 5.78 -5.73
CA PHE A 65 -12.89 6.90 -6.42
C PHE A 65 -13.95 7.58 -7.28
N LYS A 66 -13.97 8.92 -7.28
CA LYS A 66 -14.89 9.71 -8.11
C LYS A 66 -14.22 10.96 -8.67
N MET A 67 -14.63 11.35 -9.87
CA MET A 67 -14.32 12.65 -10.46
C MET A 67 -15.55 13.56 -10.43
N HIS A 68 -15.42 14.69 -9.75
CA HIS A 68 -16.46 15.71 -9.62
C HIS A 68 -16.16 16.88 -10.55
N GLY A 69 -17.09 17.18 -11.45
CA GLY A 69 -17.04 18.40 -12.26
C GLY A 69 -17.54 19.62 -11.48
N LYS A 70 -17.31 20.81 -12.05
CA LYS A 70 -17.80 22.09 -11.49
C LYS A 70 -19.32 22.13 -11.33
N ASP A 71 -20.04 21.46 -12.23
CA ASP A 71 -21.51 21.39 -12.26
C ASP A 71 -22.06 20.13 -11.58
N SER A 72 -21.25 19.45 -10.76
CA SER A 72 -21.73 18.30 -10.00
C SER A 72 -22.92 18.71 -9.14
N LYS A 73 -24.00 17.91 -9.20
CA LYS A 73 -25.17 18.09 -8.33
C LYS A 73 -24.87 17.69 -6.88
N ASP A 74 -23.77 16.96 -6.66
CA ASP A 74 -23.34 16.58 -5.33
C ASP A 74 -22.84 17.82 -4.59
N HIS A 75 -23.34 18.03 -3.36
CA HIS A 75 -22.85 19.13 -2.55
C HIS A 75 -21.38 18.90 -2.21
N PRO A 76 -20.46 19.82 -2.54
CA PRO A 76 -19.07 19.63 -2.22
C PRO A 76 -18.92 19.56 -0.70
N PRO A 77 -18.09 18.63 -0.17
CA PRO A 77 -17.80 18.58 1.25
C PRO A 77 -17.16 19.90 1.70
N THR A 78 -17.32 20.27 2.97
CA THR A 78 -16.88 21.58 3.52
C THR A 78 -15.41 21.92 3.26
N ARG A 79 -14.57 20.90 3.01
CA ARG A 79 -13.14 21.04 2.70
C ARG A 79 -12.86 21.45 1.24
N ILE A 80 -13.87 21.50 0.37
CA ILE A 80 -13.71 21.86 -1.03
C ILE A 80 -14.43 23.20 -1.29
N PRO A 81 -13.72 24.23 -1.78
CA PRO A 81 -14.36 25.46 -2.22
C PRO A 81 -15.38 25.20 -3.33
N ARG A 82 -16.52 25.92 -3.28
CA ARG A 82 -17.61 25.74 -4.25
C ARG A 82 -17.17 26.11 -5.67
N GLY A 83 -17.70 25.40 -6.67
CA GLY A 83 -17.48 25.69 -8.09
C GLY A 83 -16.16 25.18 -8.66
N LEU A 84 -15.44 24.32 -7.92
CA LEU A 84 -14.21 23.67 -8.38
C LEU A 84 -14.47 22.23 -8.79
N SER A 85 -13.77 21.78 -9.83
CA SER A 85 -13.65 20.36 -10.12
C SER A 85 -12.65 19.74 -9.14
N TYR A 86 -12.95 18.54 -8.66
CA TYR A 86 -12.10 17.81 -7.73
C TYR A 86 -12.27 16.30 -7.90
N MET A 87 -11.31 15.55 -7.38
CA MET A 87 -11.31 14.09 -7.34
C MET A 87 -11.49 13.69 -5.88
N SER A 88 -12.24 12.64 -5.61
CA SER A 88 -12.39 12.11 -4.25
C SER A 88 -11.98 10.65 -4.20
N VAL A 89 -11.14 10.31 -3.23
CA VAL A 89 -10.79 8.93 -2.86
C VAL A 89 -11.27 8.70 -1.43
N ALA A 90 -12.25 7.81 -1.28
CA ALA A 90 -12.68 7.29 -0.01
C ALA A 90 -12.31 5.81 0.05
N ALA A 91 -11.56 5.41 1.08
CA ALA A 91 -11.19 4.01 1.26
C ALA A 91 -11.35 3.57 2.71
N ARG A 92 -11.73 2.30 2.88
CA ARG A 92 -11.77 1.61 4.17
C ARG A 92 -10.96 0.33 4.05
N LEU A 93 -9.96 0.19 4.92
CA LEU A 93 -9.22 -1.05 5.12
C LEU A 93 -9.67 -1.64 6.46
N ALA A 94 -10.33 -2.80 6.41
CA ALA A 94 -10.69 -3.53 7.62
C ALA A 94 -9.45 -4.20 8.23
N GLY A 95 -9.51 -4.41 9.54
CA GLY A 95 -8.45 -5.06 10.28
C GLY A 95 -8.45 -6.54 9.98
N VAL A 96 -7.25 -7.12 9.89
CA VAL A 96 -7.07 -8.58 9.83
C VAL A 96 -6.58 -9.09 11.17
N ARG A 97 -7.00 -10.30 11.53
CA ARG A 97 -6.33 -11.10 12.56
C ARG A 97 -5.15 -11.80 11.91
N LEU A 98 -3.95 -11.52 12.40
CA LEU A 98 -2.71 -12.17 11.98
C LEU A 98 -2.25 -13.10 13.10
N VAL A 99 -2.14 -14.40 12.82
CA VAL A 99 -1.55 -15.37 13.73
C VAL A 99 -0.08 -15.52 13.38
N PHE A 100 0.78 -15.02 14.25
CA PHE A 100 2.22 -15.09 14.08
C PHE A 100 2.73 -16.44 14.58
N LEU A 101 3.10 -17.31 13.64
CA LEU A 101 3.78 -18.57 13.95
C LEU A 101 5.27 -18.42 13.64
N GLN A 102 6.12 -18.47 14.67
CA GLN A 102 7.58 -18.46 14.51
C GLN A 102 8.04 -19.52 13.49
N ARG A 103 7.45 -20.72 13.56
CA ARG A 103 7.70 -21.81 12.61
C ARG A 103 7.38 -21.45 11.16
N PHE A 104 6.32 -20.69 10.91
CA PHE A 104 5.99 -20.24 9.55
C PHE A 104 7.05 -19.27 9.02
N VAL A 105 7.53 -18.35 9.86
CA VAL A 105 8.61 -17.41 9.48
C VAL A 105 9.90 -18.18 9.18
N ASP A 106 10.25 -19.17 10.00
CA ASP A 106 11.44 -19.99 9.79
C ASP A 106 11.35 -20.79 8.48
N GLU A 107 10.22 -21.46 8.22
CA GLU A 107 10.01 -22.25 6.99
C GLU A 107 9.89 -21.38 5.73
N LEU A 108 9.23 -20.21 5.82
CA LEU A 108 9.16 -19.23 4.74
C LEU A 108 10.53 -18.65 4.43
N SER A 109 11.33 -18.32 5.44
CA SER A 109 12.68 -17.77 5.27
C SER A 109 13.61 -18.78 4.63
N GLN A 110 13.50 -20.07 4.97
CA GLN A 110 14.22 -21.15 4.29
C GLN A 110 13.78 -21.30 2.83
N TRP A 111 12.48 -21.20 2.54
CA TRP A 111 11.98 -21.25 1.16
C TRP A 111 12.46 -20.06 0.34
N ILE A 112 12.39 -18.84 0.90
CA ILE A 112 12.91 -17.61 0.27
C ILE A 112 14.42 -17.72 0.05
N GLY A 113 15.16 -18.20 1.05
CA GLY A 113 16.60 -18.46 0.94
C GLY A 113 16.92 -19.48 -0.16
N GLY A 114 16.11 -20.54 -0.27
CA GLY A 114 16.19 -21.52 -1.36
C GLY A 114 15.88 -20.91 -2.73
N LEU A 115 14.88 -20.03 -2.82
CA LEU A 115 14.55 -19.31 -4.05
C LEU A 115 15.70 -18.40 -4.50
N PHE A 116 16.31 -17.66 -3.57
CA PHE A 116 17.48 -16.84 -3.86
C PHE A 116 18.72 -17.68 -4.20
N ALA A 117 18.91 -18.83 -3.53
CA ALA A 117 20.01 -19.75 -3.83
C ALA A 117 19.85 -20.47 -5.18
N MET A 118 18.62 -20.61 -5.67
CA MET A 118 18.32 -21.11 -7.03
C MET A 118 18.27 -20.00 -8.08
N SER A 119 18.71 -18.77 -7.76
CA SER A 119 18.96 -17.75 -8.79
C SER A 119 19.90 -18.35 -9.84
N PRO A 120 19.55 -18.30 -11.14
CA PRO A 120 20.47 -18.76 -12.17
C PRO A 120 21.79 -17.99 -12.03
N PRO A 121 22.94 -18.63 -12.33
CA PRO A 121 24.20 -17.91 -12.36
C PRO A 121 24.02 -16.66 -13.24
N PRO A 122 24.59 -15.51 -12.83
CA PRO A 122 24.46 -14.29 -13.62
C PRO A 122 24.83 -14.62 -15.06
N LEU A 123 23.99 -14.20 -16.01
CA LEU A 123 24.27 -14.38 -17.43
C LEU A 123 25.67 -13.86 -17.68
N ALA A 124 26.60 -14.78 -17.96
CA ALA A 124 27.97 -14.40 -18.29
C ALA A 124 27.88 -13.57 -19.57
N LEU A 125 28.06 -12.26 -19.44
CA LEU A 125 28.08 -11.38 -20.59
C LEU A 125 29.20 -11.86 -21.51
N PRO A 126 28.94 -12.04 -22.83
CA PRO A 126 29.99 -12.38 -23.78
C PRO A 126 31.11 -11.33 -23.72
N ALA A 127 32.33 -11.72 -24.08
CA ALA A 127 33.54 -10.90 -23.86
C ALA A 127 33.44 -9.45 -24.38
N TRP A 128 32.61 -9.20 -25.40
CA TRP A 128 32.37 -7.87 -25.98
C TRP A 128 31.45 -6.97 -25.14
N ALA A 129 30.74 -7.51 -24.15
CA ALA A 129 29.78 -6.81 -23.28
C ALA A 129 30.24 -6.72 -21.81
N GLN A 130 31.43 -7.24 -21.48
CA GLN A 130 32.04 -7.04 -20.16
C GLN A 130 32.50 -5.57 -20.04
N PRO A 131 32.19 -4.85 -18.95
CA PRO A 131 32.70 -3.50 -18.75
C PRO A 131 34.23 -3.51 -18.67
N ALA A 132 34.87 -2.59 -19.39
CA ALA A 132 36.33 -2.48 -19.38
C ALA A 132 36.85 -2.23 -17.95
N PRO A 133 38.00 -2.82 -17.56
CA PRO A 133 38.60 -2.55 -16.26
C PRO A 133 38.88 -1.05 -16.14
N SER A 134 38.28 -0.42 -15.13
CA SER A 134 38.47 0.99 -14.85
C SER A 134 39.91 1.24 -14.41
N PRO A 135 40.65 2.18 -15.02
CA PRO A 135 41.97 2.51 -14.54
C PRO A 135 41.85 3.42 -13.33
N ASN A 136 42.62 3.07 -12.30
CA ASN A 136 43.11 3.91 -11.21
C ASN A 136 42.16 4.14 -10.03
N ALA A 137 42.32 3.29 -9.02
CA ALA A 137 42.25 3.70 -7.64
C ALA A 137 43.67 4.12 -7.21
N ASP A 138 43.92 5.41 -7.06
CA ASP A 138 45.08 5.91 -6.33
C ASP A 138 44.80 7.28 -5.70
N GLY A 139 44.96 7.35 -4.38
CA GLY A 139 45.62 8.46 -3.68
C GLY A 139 44.89 9.79 -3.42
N SER A 140 44.43 9.93 -2.17
CA SER A 140 44.76 11.05 -1.25
C SER A 140 44.09 12.43 -1.35
N GLN A 141 43.38 12.74 -0.25
CA GLN A 141 43.42 13.94 0.61
C GLN A 141 43.05 15.36 0.10
N ALA A 142 41.97 15.85 0.74
CA ALA A 142 41.87 17.08 1.55
C ALA A 142 41.47 18.45 0.94
N SER A 143 40.46 19.02 1.61
CA SER A 143 40.27 20.42 2.04
C SER A 143 39.86 21.49 1.02
N GLY A 144 38.85 22.29 1.38
CA GLY A 144 38.66 23.63 0.81
C GLY A 144 37.21 24.08 0.55
N SER A 145 36.64 24.74 1.56
CA SER A 145 35.55 25.74 1.52
C SER A 145 35.22 26.38 0.15
N HIS A 146 33.93 26.44 -0.22
CA HIS A 146 33.16 27.69 -0.29
C HIS A 146 31.67 27.43 -0.59
N ARG A 147 30.82 27.87 0.35
CA ARG A 147 29.37 28.02 0.17
C ARG A 147 29.08 29.03 -0.95
N HIS A 148 28.26 28.62 -1.91
CA HIS A 148 27.32 29.50 -2.59
C HIS A 148 25.90 29.07 -2.21
N PRO A 149 25.03 29.96 -1.70
CA PRO A 149 23.62 29.63 -1.60
C PRO A 149 23.06 29.57 -3.03
N HIS A 150 22.70 28.36 -3.45
CA HIS A 150 21.84 28.19 -4.61
C HIS A 150 20.52 28.89 -4.29
N PRO A 151 20.01 29.81 -5.14
CA PRO A 151 18.67 30.35 -4.92
C PRO A 151 17.71 29.18 -5.04
N GLN A 152 17.10 28.78 -3.91
CA GLN A 152 15.94 27.91 -3.96
C GLN A 152 14.91 28.62 -4.86
N PRO A 153 14.39 27.97 -5.91
CA PRO A 153 13.25 28.54 -6.61
C PRO A 153 12.18 28.79 -5.55
N GLN A 154 11.72 30.04 -5.43
CA GLN A 154 10.57 30.39 -4.61
C GLN A 154 9.38 29.60 -5.15
N GLN A 155 9.16 28.40 -4.61
CA GLN A 155 7.96 27.61 -4.86
C GLN A 155 6.81 28.41 -4.26
N SER A 156 6.07 29.10 -5.11
CA SER A 156 4.87 29.80 -4.69
C SER A 156 3.85 28.76 -4.23
N PRO A 157 3.07 29.01 -3.16
CA PRO A 157 2.04 28.06 -2.75
C PRO A 157 1.01 27.86 -3.87
N ALA A 158 0.38 26.69 -3.89
CA ALA A 158 -0.72 26.43 -4.82
C ALA A 158 -1.83 27.47 -4.64
N TYR A 159 -2.47 27.90 -5.72
CA TYR A 159 -3.53 28.89 -5.70
C TYR A 159 -4.63 28.60 -6.72
N ILE A 160 -5.78 29.25 -6.54
CA ILE A 160 -6.94 29.09 -7.42
C ILE A 160 -7.05 30.34 -8.31
N THR A 161 -7.11 30.15 -9.62
CA THR A 161 -7.30 31.24 -10.58
C THR A 161 -8.73 31.80 -10.51
N PRO A 162 -8.98 33.03 -11.00
CA PRO A 162 -10.33 33.55 -11.15
C PRO A 162 -11.24 32.69 -12.04
N THR A 163 -10.66 31.86 -12.92
CA THR A 163 -11.37 30.90 -13.78
C THR A 163 -11.67 29.56 -13.08
N GLY A 164 -11.28 29.42 -11.81
CA GLY A 164 -11.49 28.22 -10.99
C GLY A 164 -10.60 27.04 -11.40
N GLN A 165 -9.39 27.32 -11.92
CA GLN A 165 -8.34 26.32 -12.09
C GLN A 165 -7.41 26.34 -10.88
N VAL A 166 -6.96 25.18 -10.45
CA VAL A 166 -5.96 25.09 -9.38
C VAL A 166 -4.58 25.01 -10.03
N ILE A 167 -3.68 25.88 -9.59
CA ILE A 167 -2.30 25.97 -10.06
C ILE A 167 -1.39 25.51 -8.93
N GLY A 168 -0.56 24.50 -9.21
CA GLY A 168 0.40 23.94 -8.28
C GLY A 168 1.61 24.83 -8.05
N PRO A 169 2.50 24.45 -7.11
CA PRO A 169 3.70 25.22 -6.79
C PRO A 169 4.73 25.31 -7.92
N ASP A 170 4.62 24.41 -8.89
CA ASP A 170 5.38 24.34 -10.13
C ASP A 170 4.79 25.20 -11.26
N GLY A 171 3.69 25.90 -10.99
CA GLY A 171 2.97 26.72 -11.98
C GLY A 171 2.11 25.90 -12.94
N GLN A 172 1.97 24.59 -12.73
CA GLN A 172 1.15 23.74 -13.59
C GLN A 172 -0.29 23.62 -13.08
N ALA A 173 -1.23 23.44 -14.01
CA ALA A 173 -2.61 23.15 -13.64
C ALA A 173 -2.69 21.77 -12.97
N CYS A 174 -3.32 21.72 -11.79
CA CYS A 174 -3.52 20.49 -11.04
C CYS A 174 -5.00 20.32 -10.65
N MET A 175 -5.34 19.10 -10.25
CA MET A 175 -6.68 18.76 -9.77
C MET A 175 -6.66 18.66 -8.25
N LEU A 176 -7.71 19.15 -7.59
CA LEU A 176 -7.88 18.95 -6.15
C LEU A 176 -8.19 17.50 -5.86
N LEU A 177 -7.46 16.88 -4.94
CA LEU A 177 -7.74 15.54 -4.44
C LEU A 177 -8.27 15.64 -3.02
N LEU A 178 -9.47 15.13 -2.78
CA LEU A 178 -10.01 14.87 -1.46
C LEU A 178 -9.71 13.42 -1.09
N LEU A 179 -8.96 13.23 0.00
CA LEU A 179 -8.55 11.92 0.47
C LEU A 179 -9.16 11.65 1.86
N ASP A 180 -9.95 10.58 1.96
CA ASP A 180 -10.46 10.04 3.20
C ASP A 180 -10.14 8.53 3.27
N VAL A 181 -9.20 8.14 4.11
CA VAL A 181 -8.83 6.73 4.29
C VAL A 181 -8.95 6.34 5.76
N ASP A 182 -9.79 5.34 6.02
CA ASP A 182 -9.96 4.73 7.32
C ASP A 182 -9.26 3.36 7.32
N LEU A 183 -8.30 3.16 8.22
CA LEU A 183 -7.57 1.91 8.37
C LEU A 183 -7.79 1.37 9.78
N VAL A 184 -8.34 0.17 9.87
CA VAL A 184 -8.36 -0.56 11.14
C VAL A 184 -7.06 -1.36 11.22
N ALA A 185 -6.34 -1.20 12.32
CA ALA A 185 -5.07 -1.88 12.49
C ALA A 185 -5.28 -3.40 12.65
N PRO A 186 -4.28 -4.21 12.26
CA PRO A 186 -4.37 -5.64 12.44
C PRO A 186 -4.35 -6.02 13.94
N LEU A 187 -5.07 -7.08 14.28
CA LEU A 187 -4.94 -7.78 15.56
C LEU A 187 -3.86 -8.86 15.39
N ILE A 188 -2.73 -8.69 16.09
CA ILE A 188 -1.63 -9.66 16.03
C ILE A 188 -1.79 -10.64 17.19
N VAL A 189 -1.87 -11.92 16.88
CA VAL A 189 -1.97 -13.02 17.84
C VAL A 189 -0.67 -13.81 17.78
N VAL A 190 0.03 -13.93 18.90
CA VAL A 190 1.26 -14.71 19.03
C VAL A 190 0.97 -15.89 19.95
N PRO A 191 0.74 -17.10 19.42
CA PRO A 191 0.52 -18.28 20.23
C PRO A 191 1.75 -18.63 21.06
N GLU A 192 1.54 -19.06 22.30
CA GLU A 192 2.64 -19.59 23.12
C GLU A 192 3.15 -20.94 22.57
N HIS A 193 2.21 -21.78 22.12
CA HIS A 193 2.47 -23.09 21.51
C HIS A 193 1.51 -23.35 20.33
N SER A 194 1.97 -24.11 19.33
CA SER A 194 1.19 -24.37 18.10
C SER A 194 -0.06 -25.23 18.29
N SER A 195 -0.23 -25.85 19.45
CA SER A 195 -1.39 -26.69 19.82
C SER A 195 -2.18 -26.14 21.01
N GLY A 196 -1.73 -25.05 21.63
CA GLY A 196 -2.36 -24.45 22.80
C GLY A 196 -3.30 -23.30 22.43
N LEU A 197 -4.27 -23.00 23.29
CA LEU A 197 -5.15 -21.83 23.13
C LEU A 197 -4.56 -20.55 23.72
N ALA A 198 -3.49 -20.66 24.52
CA ALA A 198 -2.80 -19.52 25.10
C ALA A 198 -2.06 -18.72 24.01
N ALA A 199 -2.30 -17.41 23.98
CA ALA A 199 -1.67 -16.50 23.05
C ALA A 199 -1.58 -15.08 23.64
N LEU A 200 -0.55 -14.35 23.21
CA LEU A 200 -0.44 -12.91 23.40
C LEU A 200 -1.17 -12.20 22.27
N GLU A 201 -2.09 -11.30 22.61
CA GLU A 201 -2.81 -10.47 21.63
C GLU A 201 -2.32 -9.02 21.69
N LEU A 202 -1.99 -8.46 20.53
CA LEU A 202 -1.62 -7.06 20.35
C LEU A 202 -2.65 -6.40 19.43
N ASP A 203 -3.43 -5.46 19.97
CA ASP A 203 -4.37 -4.63 19.23
C ASP A 203 -3.82 -3.21 19.09
N LEU A 204 -3.59 -2.79 17.84
CA LEU A 204 -2.98 -1.50 17.50
C LEU A 204 -4.03 -0.41 17.19
N GLY A 205 -5.32 -0.70 17.34
CA GLY A 205 -6.40 0.28 17.22
C GLY A 205 -6.77 0.65 15.78
N ALA A 206 -6.98 1.94 15.51
CA ALA A 206 -7.39 2.44 14.18
C ALA A 206 -6.62 3.72 13.80
N LEU A 207 -6.29 3.83 12.52
CA LEU A 207 -5.64 4.98 11.92
C LEU A 207 -6.58 5.62 10.89
N ARG A 208 -6.70 6.95 10.93
CA ARG A 208 -7.46 7.73 9.95
C ARG A 208 -6.55 8.73 9.27
N VAL A 209 -6.51 8.70 7.95
CA VAL A 209 -5.73 9.62 7.12
C VAL A 209 -6.69 10.48 6.32
N ARG A 210 -6.56 11.79 6.47
CA ARG A 210 -7.30 12.79 5.69
C ARG A 210 -6.35 13.90 5.31
N ASN A 211 -6.50 14.45 4.10
CA ASN A 211 -5.81 15.69 3.75
C ASN A 211 -6.67 16.91 4.10
N ASN A 212 -6.00 18.03 4.36
CA ASN A 212 -6.63 19.34 4.46
C ASN A 212 -6.39 20.09 3.14
N ILE A 213 -7.41 20.80 2.67
CA ILE A 213 -7.44 21.49 1.37
C ILE A 213 -7.80 22.95 1.61
#